data_AF-A0A1H1S9W3-F1
#
_entry.id   AF-A0A1H1S9W3-F1
#
_cell.length_a   1.000
_cell.length_b   1.000
_cell.length_c   1.000
_cell.angle_alpha   90.00
_cell.angle_beta   90.00
_cell.angle_gamma   90.00
#
_symmetry.space_group_name_H-M   'P 1'
#
loop_
_entity.id
_entity.type
_entity.pdbx_description
1 polymer ?
#
loop_
_entity_poly.entity_id
_entity_poly.type
_entity_poly.pdbx_seq_one_letter_code
_entity_poly.pdbx_strand_id
1 'polypeptide(L)'
;MIENTLKFSEHKIRFGKHIRSLRERIVSLEYPNRNISQQELSDRRGLLSKKTIGEIERGEANPTFETLIALAIVLEVSVTELFDYN
;
A
#
# COMPACT_ATOMS: atom_id res chain seq x y z
N MET A 1 -9.20 -2.20 -34.96
CA MET A 1 -8.97 -1.33 -33.79
C MET A 1 -8.96 -2.25 -32.58
N ILE A 2 -7.79 -2.55 -32.04
CA ILE A 2 -7.70 -3.35 -30.82
C ILE A 2 -8.02 -2.38 -29.69
N GLU A 3 -9.11 -2.60 -28.97
CA GLU A 3 -9.37 -1.93 -27.70
C GLU A 3 -8.24 -2.30 -26.73
N ASN A 4 -7.15 -1.53 -26.78
CA ASN A 4 -6.12 -1.54 -25.74
C ASN A 4 -6.66 -0.74 -24.56
N THR A 5 -7.76 -1.19 -23.98
CA THR A 5 -8.33 -0.57 -22.79
C THR A 5 -7.45 -1.00 -21.62
N LEU A 6 -6.46 -0.16 -21.30
CA LEU A 6 -5.65 -0.30 -20.09
C LEU A 6 -6.59 -0.48 -18.90
N LYS A 7 -6.60 -1.69 -18.32
CA LYS A 7 -7.44 -2.02 -17.16
C LYS A 7 -6.80 -1.45 -15.88
N PHE A 8 -6.65 -0.13 -15.83
CA PHE A 8 -6.04 0.56 -14.69
C PHE A 8 -6.71 0.19 -13.37
N SER A 9 -8.04 0.02 -13.36
CA SER A 9 -8.77 -0.42 -12.17
C SER A 9 -8.33 -1.81 -11.69
N GLU A 10 -8.06 -2.75 -12.59
CA GLU A 10 -7.58 -4.09 -12.24
C GLU A 10 -6.16 -4.02 -11.64
N HIS A 11 -5.26 -3.23 -12.26
CA HIS A 11 -3.92 -3.00 -11.73
C HIS A 11 -3.95 -2.33 -10.35
N LYS A 12 -4.82 -1.33 -10.14
CA LYS A 12 -4.99 -0.67 -8.84
C LYS A 12 -5.45 -1.63 -7.76
N ILE A 13 -6.40 -2.52 -8.09
CA ILE A 13 -6.88 -3.54 -7.13
C ILE A 13 -5.76 -4.52 -6.78
N ARG A 14 -5.00 -5.01 -7.77
CA ARG A 14 -3.89 -5.94 -7.53
C ARG A 14 -2.76 -5.28 -6.73
N PHE A 15 -2.39 -4.05 -7.09
CA PHE A 15 -1.44 -3.24 -6.33
C PHE A 15 -1.92 -3.04 -4.89
N GLY A 16 -3.18 -2.63 -4.68
CA GLY A 16 -3.75 -2.45 -3.34
C GLY A 16 -3.70 -3.72 -2.48
N LYS A 17 -4.02 -4.88 -3.05
CA LYS A 17 -3.88 -6.18 -2.38
C LYS A 17 -2.43 -6.49 -2.01
N HIS A 18 -1.49 -6.19 -2.90
CA HIS A 18 -0.06 -6.36 -2.64
C HIS A 18 0.41 -5.48 -1.47
N ILE A 19 0.08 -4.19 -1.49
CA ILE A 19 0.36 -3.24 -0.41
C ILE A 19 -0.17 -3.75 0.93
N ARG A 20 -1.41 -4.25 0.94
CA ARG A 20 -2.00 -4.87 2.14
C ARG A 20 -1.17 -6.06 2.61
N SER A 21 -0.75 -6.94 1.71
CA SER A 21 0.06 -8.11 2.05
C SER A 21 1.41 -7.72 2.63
N LEU A 22 2.06 -6.67 2.09
CA LEU A 22 3.31 -6.12 2.62
C LEU A 22 3.11 -5.58 4.04
N ARG A 23 2.05 -4.79 4.26
CA ARG A 23 1.72 -4.28 5.60
C ARG A 23 1.50 -5.44 6.59
N GLU A 24 0.79 -6.48 6.16
CA GLU A 24 0.47 -7.62 7.02
C GLU A 24 1.70 -8.47 7.41
N ARG A 25 2.88 -8.24 6.82
CA ARG A 25 4.15 -8.85 7.29
C ARG A 25 4.70 -8.19 8.56
N ILE A 26 4.26 -6.97 8.85
CA ILE A 26 4.76 -6.18 9.97
C ILE A 26 3.93 -6.52 11.21
N VAL A 27 4.60 -6.88 12.31
CA VAL A 27 3.94 -7.18 13.58
C VAL A 27 3.50 -5.87 14.27
N SER A 28 2.32 -5.89 14.85
CA SER A 28 1.78 -4.79 15.67
C SER A 28 2.54 -4.67 16.99
N LEU A 29 2.92 -3.45 17.34
CA LEU A 29 3.48 -3.09 18.65
C LEU A 29 2.37 -2.82 19.67
N GLU A 30 1.19 -2.39 19.20
CA GLU A 30 0.04 -2.07 20.06
C GLU A 30 -0.79 -3.32 20.41
N TYR A 31 -0.85 -4.30 19.52
CA TYR A 31 -1.69 -5.50 19.65
C TYR A 31 -0.85 -6.78 19.47
N PRO A 32 -0.39 -7.42 20.55
CA PRO A 32 0.39 -8.64 20.48
C PRO A 32 -0.29 -9.74 19.66
N ASN A 33 0.50 -10.50 18.89
CA ASN A 33 0.03 -11.56 17.99
C ASN A 33 -0.89 -11.09 16.84
N ARG A 34 -0.87 -9.79 16.50
CA ARG A 34 -1.56 -9.25 15.33
C ARG A 34 -0.58 -8.57 14.39
N ASN A 35 -0.98 -8.48 13.14
CA ASN A 35 -0.29 -7.66 12.15
C ASN A 35 -0.63 -6.18 12.37
N ILE A 36 0.26 -5.29 11.97
CA ILE A 36 0.12 -3.85 12.13
C ILE A 36 -1.18 -3.36 11.48
N SER A 37 -1.90 -2.47 12.15
CA SER A 37 -3.08 -1.83 11.56
C SER A 37 -2.69 -0.69 10.60
N GLN A 38 -3.61 -0.24 9.75
CA GLN A 38 -3.39 0.97 8.93
C GLN A 38 -3.18 2.22 9.79
N GLN A 39 -3.82 2.28 10.96
CA GLN A 39 -3.68 3.39 11.91
C GLN A 39 -2.27 3.36 12.53
N GLU A 40 -1.85 2.22 13.05
CA GLU A 40 -0.54 2.07 13.66
C GLU A 40 0.59 2.30 12.63
N LEU A 41 0.43 1.84 11.39
CA LEU A 41 1.40 2.13 10.31
C LEU A 41 1.50 3.64 10.01
N SER A 42 0.36 4.33 9.98
CA SER A 42 0.28 5.80 9.84
C SER A 42 1.02 6.49 10.99
N ASP A 43 0.82 6.04 12.22
CA ASP A 43 1.34 6.68 13.43
C ASP A 43 2.85 6.49 13.63
N ARG A 44 3.44 5.39 13.12
CA ARG A 44 4.88 5.11 13.28
C ARG A 44 5.81 6.16 12.69
N ARG A 45 5.47 6.69 11.52
CA ARG A 45 6.34 7.63 10.76
C ARG A 45 5.65 8.95 10.41
N GLY A 46 4.31 9.01 10.47
CA GLY A 46 3.55 10.22 10.15
C GLY A 46 3.65 10.67 8.70
N LEU A 47 4.17 9.84 7.79
CA LEU A 47 4.36 10.18 6.37
C LEU A 47 3.09 9.98 5.54
N LEU A 48 2.20 9.08 5.97
CA LEU A 48 0.95 8.76 5.29
C LEU A 48 -0.16 8.67 6.31
N SER A 49 -1.34 9.17 5.95
CA SER A 49 -2.54 9.02 6.77
C SER A 49 -3.12 7.61 6.65
N LYS A 50 -3.80 7.13 7.71
CA LYS A 50 -4.64 5.91 7.65
C LYS A 50 -5.56 5.90 6.43
N LYS A 51 -6.20 7.03 6.13
CA LYS A 51 -7.14 7.17 5.00
C LYS A 51 -6.44 6.86 3.68
N THR A 52 -5.29 7.50 3.43
CA THR A 52 -4.48 7.31 2.22
C THR A 52 -4.07 5.85 2.06
N ILE A 53 -3.58 5.21 3.13
CA ILE A 53 -3.20 3.79 3.12
C ILE A 53 -4.42 2.94 2.74
N GLY A 54 -5.58 3.19 3.36
CA GLY A 54 -6.81 2.44 3.06
C GLY A 54 -7.32 2.61 1.63
N GLU A 55 -7.30 3.83 1.08
CA GLU A 55 -7.69 4.09 -0.31
C GLU A 55 -6.76 3.40 -1.31
N ILE A 56 -5.46 3.33 -1.02
CA ILE A 56 -4.49 2.58 -1.83
C ILE A 56 -4.80 1.08 -1.76
N GLU A 57 -4.98 0.52 -0.57
CA GLU A 57 -5.26 -0.91 -0.39
C GLU A 57 -6.55 -1.38 -1.08
N ARG A 58 -7.55 -0.49 -1.20
CA ARG A 58 -8.80 -0.76 -1.94
C ARG A 58 -8.71 -0.51 -3.44
N GLY A 59 -7.59 0.04 -3.93
CA GLY A 59 -7.43 0.42 -5.34
C GLY A 59 -8.23 1.66 -5.75
N GLU A 60 -8.68 2.46 -4.79
CA GLU A 60 -9.47 3.69 -5.01
C GLU A 60 -8.57 4.89 -5.28
N ALA A 61 -7.32 4.86 -4.77
CA ALA A 61 -6.37 5.95 -4.93
C ALA A 61 -5.71 6.01 -6.31
N ASN A 62 -5.21 7.19 -6.65
CA ASN A 62 -4.18 7.39 -7.67
C ASN A 62 -2.99 8.06 -6.98
N PRO A 63 -2.11 7.28 -6.30
CA PRO A 63 -1.05 7.86 -5.49
C PRO A 63 -0.07 8.66 -6.36
N THR A 64 0.38 9.80 -5.85
CA THR A 64 1.49 10.53 -6.47
C THR A 64 2.80 9.77 -6.29
N PHE A 65 3.84 10.19 -7.00
CA PHE A 65 5.18 9.61 -6.83
C PHE A 65 5.66 9.73 -5.38
N GLU A 66 5.47 10.87 -4.73
CA GLU A 66 5.83 11.10 -3.32
C GLU A 66 5.06 10.15 -2.39
N THR A 67 3.78 9.92 -2.66
CA THR A 67 2.97 8.95 -1.90
C THR A 67 3.54 7.54 -2.03
N LEU A 68 4.00 7.14 -3.22
CA LEU A 68 4.61 5.82 -3.46
C LEU A 68 5.95 5.67 -2.73
N ILE A 69 6.79 6.71 -2.73
CA ILE A 69 8.05 6.73 -1.97
C ILE A 69 7.79 6.65 -0.48
N ALA A 70 6.85 7.45 0.03
CA ALA A 70 6.44 7.39 1.44
C ALA A 70 5.91 5.98 1.80
N LEU A 71 5.17 5.34 0.90
CA LEU A 71 4.64 3.99 1.10
C LEU A 71 5.74 2.94 1.22
N ALA A 72 6.75 2.99 0.34
CA ALA A 72 7.93 2.12 0.42
C ALA A 72 8.68 2.32 1.75
N ILE A 73 8.85 3.57 2.20
CA ILE A 73 9.52 3.90 3.46
C ILE A 73 8.76 3.36 4.66
N VAL A 74 7.43 3.57 4.74
CA VAL A 74 6.66 3.10 5.91
C VAL A 74 6.51 1.59 5.96
N LEU A 75 6.48 0.93 4.79
CA LEU A 75 6.44 -0.53 4.69
C LEU A 75 7.83 -1.17 4.84
N GLU A 76 8.89 -0.38 4.85
CA GLU A 76 10.29 -0.82 4.95
C GLU A 76 10.69 -1.78 3.82
N VAL A 77 10.21 -1.51 2.59
CA VAL A 77 10.49 -2.30 1.37
C VAL A 77 11.19 -1.46 0.31
N SER A 78 11.81 -2.12 -0.66
CA SER A 78 12.32 -1.44 -1.86
C SER A 78 11.19 -1.00 -2.79
N VAL A 79 11.43 0.00 -3.65
CA VAL A 79 10.47 0.39 -4.70
C VAL A 79 10.22 -0.77 -5.67
N THR A 80 11.23 -1.59 -5.94
CA THR A 80 11.08 -2.80 -6.77
C THR A 80 10.08 -3.77 -6.17
N GLU A 81 10.23 -4.07 -4.88
CA GLU A 81 9.29 -4.94 -4.16
C GLU A 81 7.90 -4.31 -4.05
N LEU A 82 7.79 -3.00 -3.84
CA LEU A 82 6.52 -2.28 -3.82
C LEU A 82 5.72 -2.50 -5.12
N PHE A 83 6.40 -2.61 -6.25
CA PHE A 83 5.79 -2.79 -7.58
C PHE A 83 5.76 -4.25 -8.06
N ASP A 84 6.19 -5.21 -7.24
CA ASP A 84 6.14 -6.64 -7.55
C ASP A 84 4.78 -7.26 -7.17
N TYR A 85 3.72 -6.81 -7.86
CA TYR A 85 2.33 -7.24 -7.63
C TYR A 85 1.78 -8.14 -8.74
N ASN A 86 2.68 -8.78 -9.49
CA ASN A 86 2.34 -9.65 -10.62
C ASN A 86 1.58 -10.91 -10.18
#